data_AF-A0A6G1G2A5-F1
#
_entry.id   AF-A0A6G1G2A5-F1
#
_cell.length_a   1.000
_cell.length_b   1.000
_cell.length_c   1.000
_cell.angle_alpha   90.00
_cell.angle_beta   90.00
_cell.angle_gamma   90.00
#
_symmetry.space_group_name_H-M   'P 1'
#
loop_
_entity.id
_entity.type
_entity.pdbx_description
1 polymer ?
#
loop_
_entity_poly.entity_id
_entity_poly.type
_entity_poly.pdbx_seq_one_letter_code
_entity_poly.pdbx_strand_id
1 'polypeptide(L)'
;MPGPVDKLWVESPIPLVHTPQYETKRNDIFTTGASHMALLHNAILRGFNSIYNQAPSLPRTHHAPFIGYATAWTALVISHHDAEESDLFPAAFVAGVVDMADYLATTARYPASFSGATLRAKMDAFRALFQEHFHAEIATIAALSTEGAGDPEAGEGRASEQWGKRSVTRAGWTDVFVFLVLHMDREWEEGMWGN
;
A
#
# COMPACT_ATOMS: atom_id res chain seq x y z
N MET A 1 4.83 30.52 -7.95
CA MET A 1 4.55 29.14 -7.49
C MET A 1 5.88 28.43 -7.36
N PRO A 2 6.16 27.70 -6.28
CA PRO A 2 7.23 26.71 -6.31
C PRO A 2 6.98 25.78 -7.50
N GLY A 3 8.03 25.38 -8.21
CA GLY A 3 7.91 24.40 -9.29
C GLY A 3 7.38 23.06 -8.76
N PRO A 4 7.05 22.10 -9.65
CA PRO A 4 6.63 20.78 -9.22
C PRO A 4 7.68 20.21 -8.26
N VAL A 5 7.25 19.82 -7.06
CA VAL A 5 8.11 19.15 -6.09
C VAL A 5 8.46 17.79 -6.66
N ASP A 6 9.74 17.47 -6.72
CA ASP A 6 10.19 16.13 -7.10
C ASP A 6 9.74 15.11 -6.05
N LYS A 7 8.72 14.32 -6.40
CA LYS A 7 8.11 13.29 -5.55
C LYS A 7 8.67 11.88 -5.82
N LEU A 8 9.78 11.75 -6.56
CA LEU A 8 10.37 10.45 -6.90
C LEU A 8 10.69 9.58 -5.67
N TRP A 9 10.91 10.18 -4.50
CA TRP A 9 11.16 9.45 -3.26
C TRP A 9 9.93 8.65 -2.73
N VAL A 10 8.71 8.98 -3.17
CA VAL A 10 7.45 8.30 -2.83
C VAL A 10 6.66 7.80 -4.04
N GLU A 11 6.99 8.24 -5.25
CA GLU A 11 6.32 7.84 -6.50
C GLU A 11 7.17 6.90 -7.37
N SER A 12 8.35 6.51 -6.90
CA SER A 12 9.27 5.57 -7.56
C SER A 12 10.00 4.71 -6.51
N PRO A 13 10.38 3.45 -6.82
CA PRO A 13 10.42 2.83 -8.14
C PRO A 13 9.09 2.27 -8.64
N ILE A 14 8.08 2.08 -7.78
CA ILE A 14 6.76 1.61 -8.22
C ILE A 14 5.88 2.83 -8.49
N PRO A 15 5.36 3.01 -9.72
CA PRO A 15 4.43 4.09 -10.00
C PRO A 15 3.13 3.90 -9.21
N LEU A 16 2.48 5.02 -8.89
CA LEU A 16 1.17 5.01 -8.26
C LEU A 16 0.06 4.72 -9.29
N VAL A 17 -1.07 4.24 -8.79
CA VAL A 17 -2.25 3.90 -9.58
C VAL A 17 -3.13 5.14 -9.73
N HIS A 18 -3.51 5.46 -10.97
CA HIS A 18 -4.56 6.44 -11.21
C HIS A 18 -5.92 5.86 -10.83
N THR A 19 -6.75 6.65 -10.18
CA THR A 19 -8.07 6.22 -9.74
C THR A 19 -9.01 6.13 -10.95
N PRO A 20 -9.84 5.07 -11.03
CA PRO A 20 -10.82 4.94 -12.12
C PRO A 20 -11.78 6.13 -12.24
N GLN A 21 -12.15 6.79 -11.13
CA GLN A 21 -12.96 8.01 -11.15
C GLN A 21 -12.22 9.16 -11.84
N TYR A 22 -10.92 9.34 -11.55
CA TYR A 22 -10.13 10.37 -12.21
C TYR A 22 -9.95 10.10 -13.70
N GLU A 23 -9.69 8.86 -14.10
CA GLU A 23 -9.47 8.50 -15.50
C GLU A 23 -10.75 8.54 -16.34
N THR A 24 -11.82 7.95 -15.82
CA THR A 24 -13.06 7.73 -16.60
C THR A 24 -14.11 8.83 -16.41
N LYS A 25 -13.95 9.66 -15.36
CA LYS A 25 -14.95 10.66 -14.92
C LYS A 25 -16.31 10.08 -14.56
N ARG A 26 -16.42 8.76 -14.38
CA ARG A 26 -17.62 8.08 -13.89
C ARG A 26 -17.65 8.10 -12.37
N ASN A 27 -18.85 8.02 -11.80
CA ASN A 27 -19.09 7.98 -10.37
C ASN A 27 -20.05 6.84 -9.97
N ASP A 28 -20.18 5.83 -10.83
CA ASP A 28 -20.90 4.61 -10.46
C ASP A 28 -20.18 3.90 -9.31
N ILE A 29 -20.91 3.03 -8.63
CA ILE A 29 -20.47 2.35 -7.42
C ILE A 29 -19.14 1.61 -7.61
N PHE A 30 -19.02 0.78 -8.66
CA PHE A 30 -17.80 0.03 -8.95
C PHE A 30 -16.61 0.94 -9.29
N THR A 31 -16.83 2.01 -10.07
CA THR A 31 -15.78 3.01 -10.31
C THR A 31 -15.34 3.69 -9.00
N THR A 32 -16.29 3.94 -8.09
CA THR A 32 -16.05 4.54 -6.77
C THR A 32 -15.30 3.59 -5.85
N GLY A 33 -15.76 2.34 -5.70
CA GLY A 33 -15.09 1.28 -4.95
C GLY A 33 -13.68 1.01 -5.44
N ALA A 34 -13.49 0.87 -6.76
CA ALA A 34 -12.15 0.71 -7.35
C ALA A 34 -11.24 1.93 -7.09
N SER A 35 -11.80 3.14 -7.05
CA SER A 35 -11.03 4.35 -6.72
C SER A 35 -10.62 4.40 -5.25
N HIS A 36 -11.50 4.01 -4.33
CA HIS A 36 -11.14 3.88 -2.92
C HIS A 36 -10.04 2.84 -2.72
N MET A 37 -10.10 1.70 -3.42
CA MET A 37 -9.03 0.71 -3.36
C MET A 37 -7.72 1.23 -3.95
N ALA A 38 -7.77 1.95 -5.08
CA ALA A 38 -6.58 2.58 -5.66
C ALA A 38 -5.91 3.58 -4.71
N LEU A 39 -6.68 4.35 -3.93
CA LEU A 39 -6.12 5.28 -2.92
C LEU A 39 -5.41 4.54 -1.79
N LEU A 40 -6.00 3.45 -1.30
CA LEU A 40 -5.40 2.57 -0.31
C LEU A 40 -4.11 1.94 -0.84
N HIS A 41 -4.14 1.43 -2.08
CA HIS A 41 -2.97 0.89 -2.77
C HIS A 41 -1.88 1.94 -2.86
N ASN A 42 -2.23 3.18 -3.23
CA ASN A 42 -1.26 4.27 -3.32
C ASN A 42 -0.62 4.59 -1.96
N ALA A 43 -1.33 4.48 -0.84
CA ALA A 43 -0.72 4.61 0.48
C ALA A 43 0.31 3.49 0.75
N ILE A 44 -0.01 2.25 0.38
CA ILE A 44 0.88 1.09 0.47
C ILE A 44 2.12 1.25 -0.44
N LEU A 45 1.93 1.68 -1.69
CA LEU A 45 2.99 1.89 -2.69
C LEU A 45 3.93 3.02 -2.26
N ARG A 46 3.41 4.13 -1.71
CA ARG A 46 4.24 5.20 -1.12
C ARG A 46 5.08 4.69 0.05
N GLY A 47 4.51 3.82 0.89
CA GLY A 47 5.24 3.13 1.94
C GLY A 47 6.40 2.28 1.39
N PHE A 48 6.16 1.50 0.33
CA PHE A 48 7.21 0.74 -0.35
C PHE A 48 8.31 1.68 -0.86
N ASN A 49 7.92 2.70 -1.64
CA ASN A 49 8.85 3.60 -2.32
C ASN A 49 9.75 4.35 -1.33
N SER A 50 9.15 4.89 -0.27
CA SER A 50 9.90 5.60 0.77
C SER A 50 10.87 4.69 1.53
N ILE A 51 10.47 3.46 1.91
CA ILE A 51 11.38 2.49 2.52
C ILE A 51 12.52 2.15 1.54
N TYR A 52 12.19 1.87 0.29
CA TYR A 52 13.15 1.49 -0.75
C TYR A 52 14.22 2.56 -0.96
N ASN A 53 13.79 3.82 -1.07
CA ASN A 53 14.67 4.95 -1.35
C ASN A 53 15.52 5.35 -0.13
N GLN A 54 14.97 5.27 1.08
CA GLN A 54 15.67 5.74 2.28
C GLN A 54 16.62 4.69 2.86
N ALA A 55 16.31 3.39 2.73
CA ALA A 55 17.08 2.31 3.36
C ALA A 55 18.62 2.41 3.19
N PRO A 56 19.20 2.73 2.01
CA PRO A 56 20.65 2.77 1.83
C PRO A 56 21.37 3.94 2.51
N SER A 57 20.65 5.03 2.76
CA SER A 57 21.24 6.33 3.06
C SER A 57 21.10 6.73 4.53
N LEU A 58 20.43 5.90 5.33
CA LEU A 58 20.13 6.22 6.72
C LEU A 58 21.35 6.11 7.64
N PRO A 59 21.63 7.13 8.46
CA PRO A 59 22.61 7.05 9.52
C PRO A 59 22.30 5.89 10.47
N ARG A 60 23.34 5.25 11.03
CA ARG A 60 23.19 4.15 12.00
C ARG A 60 22.32 4.53 13.21
N THR A 61 22.35 5.79 13.62
CA THR A 61 21.52 6.32 14.71
C THR A 61 20.03 6.27 14.42
N HIS A 62 19.62 6.15 13.15
CA HIS A 62 18.22 6.08 12.74
C HIS A 62 17.76 4.66 12.37
N HIS A 63 18.62 3.64 12.47
CA HIS A 63 18.27 2.27 12.08
C HIS A 63 17.12 1.71 12.92
N ALA A 64 17.15 1.87 14.25
CA ALA A 64 16.09 1.35 15.12
C ALA A 64 14.69 1.91 14.80
N PRO A 65 14.48 3.25 14.76
CA PRO A 65 13.16 3.79 14.38
C PRO A 65 12.77 3.45 12.93
N PHE A 66 13.73 3.38 12.00
CA PHE A 66 13.45 2.99 10.62
C PHE A 66 13.03 1.52 10.47
N ILE A 67 13.62 0.61 11.25
CA ILE A 67 13.17 -0.79 11.30
C ILE A 67 11.71 -0.84 11.76
N GLY A 68 11.34 -0.11 12.81
CA GLY A 68 9.96 -0.04 13.27
C GLY A 68 8.99 0.48 12.20
N TYR A 69 9.39 1.54 11.47
CA TYR A 69 8.64 2.06 10.33
C TYR A 69 8.44 1.01 9.22
N ALA A 70 9.50 0.31 8.82
CA ALA A 70 9.41 -0.74 7.81
C ALA A 70 8.61 -1.96 8.28
N THR A 71 8.67 -2.30 9.58
CA THR A 71 7.87 -3.38 10.17
C THR A 71 6.38 -3.04 10.15
N ALA A 72 5.99 -1.81 10.51
CA ALA A 72 4.60 -1.35 10.43
C ALA A 72 4.05 -1.47 8.99
N TRP A 73 4.87 -1.12 7.99
CA TRP A 73 4.51 -1.32 6.58
C TRP A 73 4.28 -2.79 6.23
N THR A 74 5.17 -3.71 6.65
CA THR A 74 4.97 -5.15 6.38
C THR A 74 3.66 -5.68 7.01
N ALA A 75 3.32 -5.21 8.21
CA ALA A 75 2.08 -5.59 8.89
C ALA A 75 0.84 -5.06 8.15
N LEU A 76 0.90 -3.81 7.64
CA LEU A 76 -0.16 -3.23 6.82
C LEU A 76 -0.40 -4.07 5.55
N VAL A 77 0.67 -4.40 4.81
CA VAL A 77 0.57 -5.16 3.56
C VAL A 77 -0.01 -6.56 3.79
N ILE A 78 0.50 -7.28 4.80
CA ILE A 78 0.01 -8.63 5.13
C ILE A 78 -1.46 -8.57 5.58
N SER A 79 -1.83 -7.59 6.41
CA SER A 79 -3.21 -7.44 6.87
C SER A 79 -4.20 -7.08 5.76
N HIS A 80 -3.78 -6.24 4.82
CA HIS A 80 -4.62 -5.87 3.67
C HIS A 80 -4.91 -7.09 2.80
N HIS A 81 -3.87 -7.85 2.44
CA HIS A 81 -4.03 -9.09 1.70
C HIS A 81 -4.88 -10.13 2.46
N ASP A 82 -4.65 -10.31 3.77
CA ASP A 82 -5.44 -11.24 4.61
C ASP A 82 -6.94 -10.85 4.68
N ALA A 83 -7.27 -9.57 4.50
CA ALA A 83 -8.64 -9.06 4.57
C ALA A 83 -9.41 -9.22 3.25
N GLU A 84 -8.72 -9.42 2.12
CA GLU A 84 -9.31 -9.51 0.78
C GLU A 84 -9.86 -10.90 0.44
N GLU A 85 -9.69 -11.88 1.34
CA GLU A 85 -10.11 -13.28 1.21
C GLU A 85 -9.50 -14.01 0.00
N SER A 86 -8.95 -15.19 0.27
CA SER A 86 -7.91 -15.90 -0.48
C SER A 86 -8.25 -16.43 -1.89
N ASP A 87 -9.33 -15.99 -2.53
CA ASP A 87 -9.84 -16.61 -3.76
C ASP A 87 -9.85 -15.69 -5.01
N LEU A 88 -9.83 -14.37 -4.87
CA LEU A 88 -9.88 -13.44 -6.01
C LEU A 88 -8.50 -13.20 -6.65
N PHE A 89 -7.45 -13.07 -5.83
CA PHE A 89 -6.11 -12.74 -6.30
C PHE A 89 -5.03 -13.51 -5.53
N PRO A 90 -4.53 -14.65 -6.03
CA PRO A 90 -3.39 -15.33 -5.42
C PRO A 90 -2.15 -14.42 -5.37
N ALA A 91 -1.73 -13.98 -4.19
CA ALA A 91 -0.64 -13.03 -4.04
C ALA A 91 0.74 -13.69 -3.86
N ALA A 92 1.36 -14.08 -4.97
CA ALA A 92 2.69 -14.69 -4.98
C ALA A 92 3.78 -13.81 -4.31
N PHE A 93 3.58 -12.49 -4.20
CA PHE A 93 4.52 -11.57 -3.56
C PHE A 93 4.58 -11.71 -2.04
N VAL A 94 3.54 -12.25 -1.38
CA VAL A 94 3.42 -12.26 0.09
C VAL A 94 4.57 -13.03 0.74
N ALA A 95 5.03 -14.12 0.12
CA ALA A 95 6.20 -14.86 0.59
C ALA A 95 7.46 -13.97 0.71
N GLY A 96 7.66 -13.03 -0.23
CA GLY A 96 8.76 -12.08 -0.17
C GLY A 96 8.58 -10.99 0.89
N VAL A 97 7.33 -10.58 1.15
CA VAL A 97 7.02 -9.64 2.25
C VAL A 97 7.29 -10.29 3.61
N VAL A 98 6.97 -11.59 3.76
CA VAL A 98 7.30 -12.36 4.97
C VAL A 98 8.83 -12.49 5.15
N ASP A 99 9.59 -12.79 4.09
CA ASP A 99 11.05 -12.83 4.15
C ASP A 99 11.70 -11.47 4.51
N MET A 100 11.07 -10.36 4.08
CA MET A 100 11.43 -9.02 4.52
C MET A 100 11.10 -8.81 6.00
N ALA A 101 9.91 -9.21 6.46
CA ALA A 101 9.48 -9.09 7.85
C ALA A 101 10.40 -9.88 8.81
N ASP A 102 10.82 -11.09 8.43
CA ASP A 102 11.76 -11.90 9.23
C ASP A 102 13.12 -11.22 9.40
N TYR A 103 13.61 -10.56 8.35
CA TYR A 103 14.83 -9.77 8.40
C TYR A 103 14.70 -8.56 9.31
N LEU A 104 13.58 -7.84 9.23
CA LEU A 104 13.29 -6.69 10.10
C LEU A 104 13.16 -7.12 11.56
N ALA A 105 12.48 -8.23 11.84
CA ALA A 105 12.36 -8.79 13.19
C ALA A 105 13.73 -9.19 13.77
N THR A 106 14.61 -9.77 12.94
CA THR A 106 15.97 -10.13 13.33
C THR A 106 16.81 -8.89 13.64
N THR A 107 16.76 -7.88 12.77
CA THR A 107 17.55 -6.65 12.92
C THR A 107 16.98 -5.72 13.99
N ALA A 108 15.70 -5.79 14.33
CA ALA A 108 15.11 -5.07 15.46
C ALA A 108 15.76 -5.47 16.80
N ARG A 109 16.13 -6.75 16.95
CA ARG A 109 16.85 -7.24 18.13
C ARG A 109 18.31 -6.80 18.16
N TYR A 110 18.89 -6.53 16.98
CA TYR A 110 20.29 -6.14 16.82
C TYR A 110 20.42 -5.00 15.79
N PRO A 111 20.00 -3.76 16.08
CA PRO A 111 19.92 -2.70 15.05
C PRO A 111 21.24 -2.40 14.34
N ALA A 112 22.38 -2.67 14.98
CA ALA A 112 23.70 -2.53 14.36
C ALA A 112 23.96 -3.50 13.18
N SER A 113 23.22 -4.60 13.09
CA SER A 113 23.26 -5.58 11.98
C SER A 113 22.36 -5.21 10.81
N PHE A 114 21.58 -4.12 10.93
CA PHE A 114 20.79 -3.60 9.83
C PHE A 114 21.68 -3.17 8.66
N SER A 115 21.22 -3.50 7.46
CA SER A 115 21.86 -3.24 6.19
C SER A 115 20.77 -2.78 5.22
N GLY A 116 20.79 -1.50 4.87
CA GLY A 116 19.87 -0.94 3.88
C GLY A 116 19.95 -1.63 2.52
N ALA A 117 21.14 -2.09 2.13
CA ALA A 117 21.34 -2.86 0.91
C ALA A 117 20.64 -4.23 0.98
N THR A 118 20.70 -4.91 2.12
CA THR A 118 20.01 -6.19 2.32
C THR A 118 18.50 -6.00 2.32
N LEU A 119 17.99 -4.94 2.96
CA LEU A 119 16.57 -4.62 2.93
C LEU A 119 16.09 -4.37 1.49
N ARG A 120 16.82 -3.55 0.71
CA ARG A 120 16.49 -3.31 -0.70
C ARG A 120 16.51 -4.57 -1.54
N ALA A 121 17.49 -5.45 -1.37
CA ALA A 121 17.56 -6.71 -2.11
C ALA A 121 16.33 -7.60 -1.83
N LYS A 122 15.85 -7.63 -0.58
CA LYS A 122 14.61 -8.34 -0.21
C LYS A 122 13.38 -7.71 -0.86
N MET A 123 13.31 -6.37 -0.88
CA MET A 123 12.24 -5.65 -1.58
C MET A 123 12.26 -5.91 -3.09
N ASP A 124 13.44 -5.89 -3.72
CA ASP A 124 13.60 -6.19 -5.16
C ASP A 124 13.10 -7.60 -5.51
N ALA A 125 13.25 -8.57 -4.61
CA ALA A 125 12.85 -9.97 -4.84
C ALA A 125 11.34 -10.15 -5.05
N PHE A 126 10.50 -9.29 -4.48
CA PHE A 126 9.03 -9.36 -4.66
C PHE A 126 8.45 -8.17 -5.42
N ARG A 127 9.25 -7.13 -5.70
CA ARG A 127 8.79 -5.85 -6.28
C ARG A 127 7.92 -6.01 -7.52
N ALA A 128 8.33 -6.86 -8.46
CA ALA A 128 7.62 -7.03 -9.73
C ALA A 128 6.22 -7.62 -9.52
N LEU A 129 6.12 -8.71 -8.75
CA LEU A 129 4.85 -9.38 -8.44
C LEU A 129 3.93 -8.48 -7.60
N PHE A 130 4.52 -7.73 -6.67
CA PHE A 130 3.80 -6.76 -5.86
C PHE A 130 3.24 -5.62 -6.73
N GLN A 131 4.07 -5.01 -7.58
CA GLN A 131 3.60 -3.99 -8.51
C GLN A 131 2.48 -4.51 -9.41
N GLU A 132 2.64 -5.69 -10.00
CA GLU A 132 1.64 -6.29 -10.88
C GLU A 132 0.30 -6.49 -10.15
N HIS A 133 0.32 -7.09 -8.97
CA HIS A 133 -0.87 -7.33 -8.16
C HIS A 133 -1.65 -6.05 -7.86
N PHE A 134 -0.98 -5.05 -7.28
CA PHE A 134 -1.62 -3.80 -6.86
C PHE A 134 -2.16 -2.95 -8.02
N HIS A 135 -1.59 -3.09 -9.24
CA HIS A 135 -2.13 -2.43 -10.43
C HIS A 135 -3.26 -3.24 -11.08
N ALA A 136 -3.11 -4.57 -11.19
CA ALA A 136 -4.06 -5.44 -11.87
C ALA A 136 -5.41 -5.51 -11.13
N GLU A 137 -5.39 -5.56 -9.81
CA GLU A 137 -6.60 -5.62 -8.99
C GLU A 137 -7.54 -4.45 -9.24
N ILE A 138 -7.01 -3.23 -9.34
CA ILE A 138 -7.83 -2.04 -9.62
C ILE A 138 -8.51 -2.14 -10.98
N ALA A 139 -7.81 -2.63 -12.00
CA ALA A 139 -8.37 -2.85 -13.32
C ALA A 139 -9.48 -3.92 -13.29
N THR A 140 -9.30 -5.00 -12.53
CA THR A 140 -10.31 -6.06 -12.37
C THR A 140 -11.56 -5.55 -11.65
N ILE A 141 -11.42 -4.84 -10.53
CA ILE A 141 -12.55 -4.27 -9.79
C ILE A 141 -13.32 -3.26 -10.66
N ALA A 142 -12.60 -2.40 -11.38
CA ALA A 142 -13.21 -1.45 -12.31
C ALA A 142 -14.00 -2.15 -13.45
N ALA A 143 -13.54 -3.33 -13.90
CA ALA A 143 -14.21 -4.12 -14.93
C ALA A 143 -15.51 -4.77 -14.44
N LEU A 144 -15.66 -5.07 -13.15
CA LEU A 144 -16.93 -5.57 -12.57
C LEU A 144 -18.09 -4.58 -12.79
N SER A 145 -17.80 -3.29 -13.01
CA SER A 145 -18.80 -2.29 -13.43
C SER A 145 -19.55 -2.64 -14.73
N THR A 146 -18.96 -3.49 -15.57
CA THR A 146 -19.50 -3.84 -16.89
C THR A 146 -20.36 -5.10 -16.91
N GLU A 147 -20.30 -5.93 -15.86
CA GLU A 147 -20.93 -7.27 -15.85
C GLU A 147 -22.27 -7.35 -15.07
N GLY A 148 -22.82 -6.23 -14.60
CA GLY A 148 -24.18 -6.19 -14.07
C GLY A 148 -24.35 -6.87 -12.70
N ALA A 149 -23.48 -6.59 -11.74
CA ALA A 149 -23.64 -7.05 -10.37
C ALA A 149 -24.80 -6.33 -9.64
N GLY A 150 -25.58 -7.08 -8.84
CA GLY A 150 -26.83 -6.68 -8.18
C GLY A 150 -26.68 -5.56 -7.11
N ASP A 151 -27.75 -5.33 -6.33
CA ASP A 151 -27.92 -4.15 -5.44
C ASP A 151 -26.64 -3.71 -4.69
N PRO A 152 -25.92 -2.69 -5.20
CA PRO A 152 -24.53 -2.46 -4.83
C PRO A 152 -24.33 -1.49 -3.66
N GLU A 153 -25.30 -0.61 -3.35
CA GLU A 153 -25.17 0.44 -2.31
C GLU A 153 -25.00 -0.14 -0.89
N ALA A 154 -25.64 -1.27 -0.61
CA ALA A 154 -25.51 -1.95 0.68
C ALA A 154 -24.20 -2.75 0.82
N GLY A 155 -23.53 -3.07 -0.30
CA GLY A 155 -22.34 -3.91 -0.36
C GLY A 155 -21.05 -3.15 -0.07
N GLU A 156 -20.80 -2.06 -0.79
CA GLU A 156 -19.50 -1.34 -0.72
C GLU A 156 -19.31 -0.55 0.57
N GLY A 157 -20.34 0.20 1.02
CA GLY A 157 -20.25 0.95 2.28
C GLY A 157 -20.01 0.02 3.47
N ARG A 158 -20.64 -1.16 3.47
CA ARG A 158 -20.40 -2.19 4.46
C ARG A 158 -19.06 -2.89 4.27
N ALA A 159 -18.60 -3.13 3.05
CA ALA A 159 -17.30 -3.76 2.79
C ALA A 159 -16.14 -2.85 3.23
N SER A 160 -16.19 -1.55 2.91
CA SER A 160 -15.19 -0.58 3.34
C SER A 160 -15.21 -0.36 4.85
N GLU A 161 -16.40 -0.27 5.46
CA GLU A 161 -16.54 -0.17 6.92
C GLU A 161 -16.08 -1.45 7.64
N GLN A 162 -16.40 -2.63 7.08
CA GLN A 162 -15.95 -3.90 7.62
C GLN A 162 -14.46 -4.13 7.41
N TRP A 163 -13.89 -3.74 6.28
CA TRP A 163 -12.45 -3.75 6.02
C TRP A 163 -11.76 -2.82 7.01
N GLY A 164 -12.21 -1.56 7.13
CA GLY A 164 -11.69 -0.60 8.08
C GLY A 164 -11.73 -1.14 9.51
N LYS A 165 -12.83 -1.76 9.93
CA LYS A 165 -12.93 -2.43 11.25
C LYS A 165 -11.99 -3.63 11.37
N ARG A 166 -11.92 -4.53 10.39
CA ARG A 166 -11.11 -5.77 10.42
C ARG A 166 -9.61 -5.48 10.38
N SER A 167 -9.16 -4.62 9.47
CA SER A 167 -7.74 -4.26 9.29
C SER A 167 -7.19 -3.54 10.53
N VAL A 168 -7.97 -2.60 11.08
CA VAL A 168 -7.58 -1.83 12.27
C VAL A 168 -7.53 -2.67 13.55
N THR A 169 -8.45 -3.63 13.70
CA THR A 169 -8.51 -4.48 14.90
C THR A 169 -7.50 -5.62 14.89
N ARG A 170 -7.16 -6.18 13.72
CA ARG A 170 -6.27 -7.34 13.60
C ARG A 170 -4.79 -6.97 13.58
N ALA A 171 -4.43 -5.86 12.94
CA ALA A 171 -3.02 -5.48 12.73
C ALA A 171 -2.54 -4.34 13.64
N GLY A 172 -3.42 -3.84 14.52
CA GLY A 172 -3.10 -2.84 15.52
C GLY A 172 -3.30 -1.40 15.04
N TRP A 173 -3.99 -0.61 15.87
CA TRP A 173 -4.31 0.79 15.58
C TRP A 173 -3.06 1.67 15.39
N THR A 174 -2.02 1.46 16.19
CA THR A 174 -0.81 2.31 16.17
C THR A 174 0.04 2.13 14.92
N ASP A 175 -0.04 0.96 14.30
CA ASP A 175 0.89 0.57 13.25
C ASP A 175 0.20 0.67 11.90
N VAL A 176 -0.93 0.01 11.70
CA VAL A 176 -1.59 -0.07 10.38
C VAL A 176 -2.41 1.18 10.07
N PHE A 177 -3.25 1.63 11.00
CA PHE A 177 -4.12 2.79 10.75
C PHE A 177 -3.31 4.09 10.61
N VAL A 178 -2.38 4.33 11.53
CA VAL A 178 -1.53 5.53 11.49
C VAL A 178 -0.67 5.56 10.24
N PHE A 179 -0.09 4.42 9.84
CA PHE A 179 0.72 4.35 8.63
C PHE A 179 -0.11 4.69 7.39
N LEU A 180 -1.31 4.12 7.26
CA LEU A 180 -2.22 4.41 6.15
C LEU A 180 -2.52 5.91 6.04
N VAL A 181 -2.94 6.53 7.15
CA VAL A 181 -3.30 7.95 7.19
C VAL A 181 -2.13 8.85 6.81
N LEU A 182 -0.91 8.53 7.25
CA LEU A 182 0.29 9.32 6.93
C LEU A 182 0.74 9.19 5.46
N HIS A 183 0.28 8.17 4.72
CA HIS A 183 0.62 7.96 3.31
C HIS A 183 -0.53 8.27 2.34
N MET A 184 -1.68 8.72 2.86
CA MET A 184 -2.76 9.28 2.05
C MET A 184 -2.34 10.65 1.52
N ASP A 185 -2.28 10.79 0.20
CA ASP A 185 -1.84 12.02 -0.45
C ASP A 185 -3.04 12.85 -0.91
N ARG A 186 -3.17 14.04 -0.32
CA ARG A 186 -4.23 15.00 -0.63
C ARG A 186 -3.95 15.82 -1.88
N GLU A 187 -2.75 15.72 -2.45
CA GLU A 187 -2.34 16.41 -3.68
C GLU A 187 -2.39 15.49 -4.91
N TRP A 188 -2.62 14.18 -4.72
CA TRP A 188 -2.74 13.24 -5.83
C TRP A 188 -3.92 13.63 -6.73
N GLU A 189 -3.75 13.46 -8.05
CA GLU A 189 -4.79 13.75 -9.06
C GLU A 189 -5.37 15.16 -8.94
N GLU A 190 -4.46 16.15 -8.95
CA GLU A 190 -4.80 17.58 -8.86
C GLU A 190 -5.55 17.93 -7.56
N GLY A 191 -5.37 17.11 -6.52
CA GLY A 191 -6.01 17.27 -5.22
C GLY A 191 -7.47 16.84 -5.16
N MET A 192 -7.93 16.00 -6.12
CA MET A 192 -9.31 15.48 -6.18
C MET A 192 -9.78 14.84 -4.85
N TRP A 193 -8.85 14.32 -4.04
CA TRP A 193 -9.12 13.56 -2.82
C TRP A 193 -8.85 14.35 -1.53
N GLY A 194 -8.60 15.66 -1.64
CA GLY A 194 -8.21 16.54 -0.55
C GLY A 194 -9.37 17.10 0.27
N ASN A 195 -10.50 16.40 0.41
CA ASN A 195 -11.68 16.85 1.15
C ASN A 195 -11.58 16.56 2.66
#